data_AF-A0A8D8EVU5-F1
#
_entry.id   AF-A0A8D8EVU5-F1
#
_cell.length_a   1.000
_cell.length_b   1.000
_cell.length_c   1.000
_cell.angle_alpha   90.00
_cell.angle_beta   90.00
_cell.angle_gamma   90.00
#
_symmetry.space_group_name_H-M   'P 1'
#
loop_
_entity.id
_entity.type
_entity.pdbx_description
1 polymer ?
#
loop_
_entity_poly.entity_id
_entity_poly.type
_entity_poly.pdbx_seq_one_letter_code
_entity_poly.pdbx_strand_id
1 'polypeptide(L)'
;MGSSDYLNSTQNLVHPEWEIVEPTPNIHVLFPRFDKKFFQGKLTCVQLEWSKRMYSCAGICYQKRNRFGMSCIIRLSEPLLKLRPRKDLVETLLHEMIHAYCFVLGIREGNGGHGPHFKKIMNGINKIAGTNISVYHSFHDEVNLYKTHWWKCNGVCRNRPPHFGTVKRSANRKPGPYDRWWTQHQQDCGGEFIKIKEPSPKRKKANKENDPQKAGGKKKADTTRTPKKWPAGGNISDYFSQPGSVGKSPGPFKKPYTGMAVANPGGRTVVVRKPPTTATTPKPV
;
A
#
# COMPACT_ATOMS: atom_id res chain seq x y z
N MET A 1 -4.58 36.68 14.59
CA MET A 1 -3.91 35.44 14.16
C MET A 1 -4.63 34.95 12.92
N GLY A 2 -3.93 34.68 11.82
CA GLY A 2 -4.59 34.16 10.61
C GLY A 2 -5.10 32.73 10.82
N SER A 3 -6.14 32.30 10.10
CA SER A 3 -6.69 30.92 10.18
C SER A 3 -5.59 29.85 9.96
N SER A 4 -4.60 30.12 9.10
CA SER A 4 -3.40 29.27 8.94
C SER A 4 -2.59 29.10 10.24
N ASP A 5 -2.36 30.17 11.01
CA ASP A 5 -1.56 30.10 12.23
C ASP A 5 -2.30 29.36 13.34
N TYR A 6 -3.62 29.53 13.41
CA TYR A 6 -4.49 28.75 14.29
C TYR A 6 -4.45 27.27 13.93
N LEU A 7 -4.68 26.91 12.67
CA LEU A 7 -4.71 25.51 12.24
C LEU A 7 -3.39 24.79 12.45
N ASN A 8 -2.27 25.45 12.20
CA ASN A 8 -0.97 24.84 12.47
C ASN A 8 -0.68 24.72 13.99
N SER A 9 -1.31 25.54 14.84
CA SER A 9 -1.26 25.39 16.30
C SER A 9 -2.11 24.21 16.80
N THR A 10 -3.19 23.89 16.07
CA THR A 10 -3.96 22.68 16.35
C THR A 10 -3.14 21.45 15.99
N GLN A 11 -3.08 20.47 16.89
CA GLN A 11 -2.45 19.18 16.58
C GLN A 11 -3.27 18.37 15.54
N ASN A 12 -4.49 18.82 15.22
CA ASN A 12 -5.46 18.15 14.38
C ASN A 12 -5.14 18.32 12.88
N LEU A 13 -4.79 17.21 12.22
CA LEU A 13 -4.42 17.19 10.79
C LEU A 13 -5.62 17.15 9.84
N VAL A 14 -6.83 16.90 10.35
CA VAL A 14 -8.06 16.73 9.57
C VAL A 14 -9.19 17.67 10.02
N HIS A 15 -8.81 18.78 10.69
CA HIS A 15 -9.76 19.84 11.02
C HIS A 15 -10.50 20.34 9.75
N PRO A 16 -11.83 20.55 9.78
CA PRO A 16 -12.60 20.89 8.58
C PRO A 16 -12.11 22.11 7.81
N GLU A 17 -11.54 23.11 8.49
CA GLU A 17 -10.96 24.28 7.81
C GLU A 17 -9.79 23.94 6.87
N TRP A 18 -9.10 22.81 7.09
CA TRP A 18 -8.05 22.38 6.16
C TRP A 18 -8.57 22.08 4.76
N GLU A 19 -9.85 21.71 4.63
CA GLU A 19 -10.50 21.52 3.33
C GLU A 19 -10.67 22.83 2.56
N ILE A 20 -10.65 23.97 3.26
CA ILE A 20 -10.76 25.31 2.66
C ILE A 20 -9.37 25.91 2.43
N VAL A 21 -8.49 25.81 3.43
CA VAL A 21 -7.16 26.45 3.40
C VAL A 21 -6.19 25.73 2.46
N GLU A 22 -6.18 24.40 2.48
CA GLU A 22 -5.28 23.60 1.63
C GLU A 22 -6.01 22.31 1.18
N PRO A 23 -6.99 22.40 0.27
CA PRO A 23 -7.77 21.25 -0.20
C PRO A 23 -6.90 20.17 -0.89
N THR A 24 -5.83 20.58 -1.57
CA THR A 24 -4.96 19.69 -2.34
C THR A 24 -3.50 19.79 -1.88
N PRO A 25 -3.14 19.21 -0.72
CA PRO A 25 -1.78 19.31 -0.21
C PRO A 25 -0.76 18.62 -1.11
N ASN A 26 0.46 19.15 -1.09
CA ASN A 26 1.60 18.48 -1.72
C ASN A 26 2.13 17.35 -0.82
N ILE A 27 2.03 16.10 -1.29
CA ILE A 27 2.49 14.91 -0.55
C ILE A 27 3.99 14.95 -0.24
N HIS A 28 4.81 15.60 -1.08
CA HIS A 28 6.24 15.74 -0.86
C HIS A 28 6.58 16.77 0.23
N VAL A 29 5.61 17.61 0.60
CA VAL A 29 5.70 18.50 1.76
C VAL A 29 5.15 17.81 3.01
N LEU A 30 4.04 17.07 2.89
CA LEU A 30 3.44 16.34 4.01
C LEU A 30 4.34 15.23 4.54
N PHE A 31 4.92 14.42 3.65
CA PHE A 31 5.71 13.24 4.02
C PHE A 31 6.86 13.54 5.01
N PRO A 32 7.82 14.45 4.72
CA PRO A 32 8.90 14.73 5.67
C PRO A 32 8.39 15.36 6.98
N ARG A 33 7.26 16.08 6.96
CA ARG A 33 6.62 16.61 8.18
C ARG A 33 6.08 15.48 9.04
N PHE A 34 5.37 14.52 8.43
CA PHE A 34 4.83 13.37 9.14
C PHE A 34 5.93 12.42 9.61
N ASP A 35 7.00 12.22 8.82
CA ASP A 35 8.16 11.43 9.22
C ASP A 35 8.79 12.01 10.50
N LYS A 36 9.03 13.32 10.52
CA LYS A 36 9.54 13.99 11.72
C LYS A 36 8.56 13.89 12.90
N LYS A 37 7.26 14.12 12.66
CA LYS A 37 6.25 14.22 13.72
C LYS A 37 5.93 12.86 14.36
N PHE A 38 5.84 11.80 13.56
CA PHE A 38 5.31 10.50 14.02
C PHE A 38 6.31 9.35 13.94
N PHE A 39 7.36 9.46 13.11
CA PHE A 39 8.26 8.35 12.79
C PHE A 39 9.73 8.65 13.08
N GLN A 40 10.01 9.71 13.85
CA GLN A 40 11.36 10.06 14.35
C GLN A 40 12.41 10.24 13.24
N GLY A 41 11.99 10.61 12.03
CA GLY A 41 12.90 10.77 10.88
C GLY A 41 13.43 9.45 10.31
N LYS A 42 12.84 8.31 10.67
CA LYS A 42 13.29 6.98 10.22
C LYS A 42 12.89 6.67 8.77
N LEU A 43 11.99 7.43 8.17
CA LEU A 43 11.47 7.16 6.82
C LEU A 43 12.20 7.92 5.70
N THR A 44 13.33 8.56 5.99
CA THR A 44 14.16 9.27 5.00
C THR A 44 14.64 8.41 3.83
N CYS A 45 14.74 7.09 4.02
CA CYS A 45 15.11 6.12 2.98
C CYS A 45 13.94 5.63 2.12
N VAL A 46 12.70 6.04 2.44
CA VAL A 46 11.48 5.61 1.75
C VAL A 46 11.22 6.50 0.54
N GLN A 47 10.93 5.89 -0.60
CA GLN A 47 10.54 6.61 -1.82
C GLN A 47 9.02 6.84 -1.81
N LEU A 48 8.59 8.06 -2.11
CA LEU A 48 7.17 8.42 -2.23
C LEU A 48 6.86 8.89 -3.66
N GLU A 49 5.86 8.28 -4.28
CA GLU A 49 5.44 8.65 -5.64
C GLU A 49 3.93 8.60 -5.87
N TRP A 50 3.45 9.41 -6.80
CA TRP A 50 2.09 9.31 -7.35
C TRP A 50 2.03 8.22 -8.42
N SER A 51 0.96 7.42 -8.40
CA SER A 51 0.61 6.49 -9.46
C SER A 51 -0.59 7.00 -10.26
N LYS A 52 -0.36 7.23 -11.55
CA LYS A 52 -1.39 7.63 -12.52
C LYS A 52 -2.28 6.46 -12.97
N ARG A 53 -1.94 5.23 -12.59
CA ARG A 53 -2.56 3.99 -13.10
C ARG A 53 -2.94 2.99 -11.99
N MET A 54 -2.97 3.43 -10.74
CA MET A 54 -3.38 2.59 -9.61
C MET A 54 -4.87 2.79 -9.31
N TYR A 55 -5.70 1.81 -9.68
CA TYR A 55 -7.16 1.90 -9.59
C TYR A 55 -7.78 0.91 -8.60
N SER A 56 -6.97 0.08 -7.95
CA SER A 56 -7.42 -1.01 -7.07
C SER A 56 -7.36 -0.66 -5.59
N CYS A 57 -6.54 0.32 -5.21
CA CYS A 57 -6.34 0.80 -3.84
C CYS A 57 -5.83 2.24 -3.87
N ALA A 58 -6.10 3.00 -2.82
CA ALA A 58 -5.69 4.40 -2.73
C ALA A 58 -4.22 4.58 -2.37
N GLY A 59 -3.63 3.64 -1.63
CA GLY A 59 -2.22 3.59 -1.27
C GLY A 59 -1.68 2.17 -1.36
N ILE A 60 -0.36 2.06 -1.52
CA ILE A 60 0.35 0.80 -1.32
C ILE A 60 1.79 1.08 -0.87
N CYS A 61 2.26 0.30 0.09
CA CYS A 61 3.64 0.25 0.51
C CYS A 61 4.22 -1.12 0.20
N TYR A 62 5.42 -1.16 -0.40
CA TYR A 62 6.11 -2.43 -0.66
C TYR A 62 7.62 -2.27 -0.65
N GLN A 63 8.30 -3.38 -0.37
CA GLN A 63 9.74 -3.49 -0.49
C GLN A 63 10.11 -4.11 -1.85
N LYS A 64 11.10 -3.53 -2.52
CA LYS A 64 11.65 -4.04 -3.78
C LYS A 64 13.16 -4.22 -3.64
N ARG A 65 13.64 -5.42 -3.94
CA ARG A 65 15.07 -5.69 -4.04
C ARG A 65 15.61 -5.14 -5.36
N ASN A 66 16.70 -4.39 -5.30
CA ASN A 66 17.47 -3.92 -6.45
C ASN A 66 18.95 -4.29 -6.26
N ARG A 67 19.81 -3.87 -7.21
CA ARG A 67 21.26 -4.14 -7.16
C ARG A 67 21.94 -3.54 -5.91
N PHE A 68 21.38 -2.47 -5.34
CA PHE A 68 21.93 -1.71 -4.23
C PHE A 68 21.32 -2.06 -2.87
N GLY A 69 20.38 -3.02 -2.81
CA GLY A 69 19.76 -3.47 -1.57
C GLY A 69 18.24 -3.54 -1.63
N MET A 70 17.60 -3.35 -0.47
CA MET A 70 16.14 -3.31 -0.34
C MET A 70 15.65 -1.86 -0.34
N SER A 71 14.73 -1.52 -1.23
CA SER A 71 14.08 -0.21 -1.30
C SER A 71 12.67 -0.30 -0.76
N CYS A 72 12.28 0.61 0.13
CA CYS A 72 10.90 0.76 0.60
C CYS A 72 10.22 1.87 -0.20
N ILE A 73 9.06 1.58 -0.78
CA ILE A 73 8.37 2.49 -1.71
C ILE A 73 6.91 2.61 -1.29
N ILE A 74 6.44 3.85 -1.14
CA ILE A 74 5.03 4.21 -1.01
C ILE A 74 4.53 4.77 -2.34
N ARG A 75 3.41 4.24 -2.83
CA ARG A 75 2.67 4.82 -3.95
C ARG A 75 1.30 5.26 -3.50
N LEU A 76 0.89 6.44 -3.94
CA LEU A 76 -0.47 6.95 -3.75
C LEU A 76 -1.21 7.00 -5.10
N SER A 77 -2.50 6.70 -5.09
CA SER A 77 -3.34 6.70 -6.29
C SER A 77 -3.80 8.12 -6.59
N GLU A 78 -3.24 8.70 -7.65
CA GLU A 78 -3.79 9.96 -8.18
C GLU A 78 -5.28 9.81 -8.56
N PRO A 79 -5.74 8.77 -9.30
CA PRO A 79 -7.14 8.70 -9.71
C PRO A 79 -8.14 8.45 -8.57
N LEU A 80 -7.71 7.90 -7.43
CA LEU A 80 -8.60 7.66 -6.28
C LEU A 80 -8.54 8.76 -5.23
N LEU A 81 -7.46 9.54 -5.14
CA LEU A 81 -7.28 10.54 -4.08
C LEU A 81 -7.42 12.00 -4.57
N LYS A 82 -7.21 12.28 -5.85
CA LYS A 82 -7.12 13.67 -6.36
C LYS A 82 -8.40 14.50 -6.20
N LEU A 83 -9.56 13.85 -6.21
CA LEU A 83 -10.87 14.50 -6.06
C LEU A 83 -11.55 14.17 -4.73
N ARG A 84 -10.79 13.62 -3.77
CA ARG A 84 -11.29 13.31 -2.44
C ARG A 84 -11.00 14.46 -1.49
N PRO A 85 -11.76 14.56 -0.38
CA PRO A 85 -11.41 15.44 0.73
C PRO A 85 -9.95 15.24 1.15
N ARG A 86 -9.29 16.33 1.56
CA ARG A 86 -7.90 16.34 2.01
C ARG A 86 -7.64 15.26 3.06
N LYS A 87 -8.56 15.07 4.00
CA LYS A 87 -8.41 14.08 5.07
C LYS A 87 -8.12 12.67 4.53
N ASP A 88 -8.72 12.27 3.41
CA ASP A 88 -8.55 10.93 2.86
C ASP A 88 -7.13 10.73 2.34
N LEU A 89 -6.54 11.79 1.76
CA LEU A 89 -5.13 11.79 1.35
C LEU A 89 -4.19 11.71 2.56
N VAL A 90 -4.46 12.50 3.60
CA VAL A 90 -3.66 12.51 4.84
C VAL A 90 -3.68 11.15 5.52
N GLU A 91 -4.87 10.58 5.73
CA GLU A 91 -5.07 9.29 6.39
C GLU A 91 -4.47 8.14 5.56
N THR A 92 -4.65 8.16 4.23
CA THR A 92 -4.04 7.16 3.34
C THR A 92 -2.50 7.25 3.38
N LEU A 93 -1.94 8.46 3.32
CA LEU A 93 -0.49 8.63 3.41
C LEU A 93 0.05 8.11 4.75
N LEU A 94 -0.57 8.48 5.87
CA LEU A 94 -0.15 8.01 7.19
C LEU A 94 -0.28 6.48 7.32
N HIS A 95 -1.33 5.86 6.77
CA HIS A 95 -1.48 4.40 6.71
C HIS A 95 -0.25 3.76 6.03
N GLU A 96 0.12 4.22 4.84
CA GLU A 96 1.26 3.66 4.12
C GLU A 96 2.60 3.96 4.80
N MET A 97 2.72 5.08 5.51
CA MET A 97 3.90 5.42 6.30
C MET A 97 4.07 4.50 7.52
N ILE A 98 2.99 4.03 8.14
CA ILE A 98 3.06 3.03 9.22
C ILE A 98 3.61 1.71 8.67
N HIS A 99 3.12 1.25 7.51
CA HIS A 99 3.70 0.07 6.83
C HIS A 99 5.18 0.26 6.54
N ALA A 100 5.55 1.42 6.00
CA ALA A 100 6.94 1.73 5.69
C ALA A 100 7.82 1.72 6.94
N TYR A 101 7.32 2.22 8.08
CA TYR A 101 8.02 2.20 9.36
C TYR A 101 8.24 0.78 9.86
N CYS A 102 7.21 -0.08 9.81
CA CYS A 102 7.35 -1.49 10.14
C CYS A 102 8.40 -2.18 9.24
N PHE A 103 8.39 -1.90 7.93
CA PHE A 103 9.37 -2.42 6.98
C PHE A 103 10.80 -1.95 7.27
N VAL A 104 10.99 -0.67 7.56
CA VAL A 104 12.31 -0.09 7.87
C VAL A 104 12.89 -0.68 9.16
N LEU A 105 12.05 -0.93 10.17
CA LEU A 105 12.46 -1.53 11.43
C LEU A 105 12.53 -3.07 11.41
N GLY A 106 12.22 -3.71 10.28
CA GLY A 106 12.20 -5.18 10.19
C GLY A 106 11.11 -5.83 11.04
N ILE A 107 10.06 -5.09 11.40
CA ILE A 107 8.93 -5.59 12.17
C ILE A 107 8.08 -6.46 11.25
N ARG A 108 7.97 -7.75 11.58
CA ARG A 108 7.17 -8.71 10.82
C ARG A 108 5.76 -8.75 11.38
N GLU A 109 4.79 -8.37 10.56
CA GLU A 109 3.38 -8.36 10.91
C GLU A 109 2.61 -9.38 10.07
N GLY A 110 1.71 -10.13 10.71
CA GLY A 110 0.74 -10.98 10.02
C GLY A 110 -0.39 -10.16 9.39
N ASN A 111 -1.38 -10.85 8.81
CA ASN A 111 -2.65 -10.26 8.36
C ASN A 111 -2.49 -9.06 7.41
N GLY A 112 -1.65 -9.19 6.38
CA GLY A 112 -1.48 -8.12 5.38
C GLY A 112 -0.71 -6.90 5.88
N GLY A 113 -0.01 -7.00 7.01
CA GLY A 113 0.79 -5.90 7.57
C GLY A 113 0.06 -5.09 8.65
N HIS A 114 -1.13 -5.51 9.09
CA HIS A 114 -1.94 -4.83 10.10
C HIS A 114 -1.96 -5.55 11.45
N GLY A 115 -0.78 -5.90 11.94
CA GLY A 115 -0.58 -6.57 13.22
C GLY A 115 -0.66 -5.62 14.43
N PRO A 116 -0.28 -6.11 15.62
CA PRO A 116 -0.33 -5.32 16.85
C PRO A 116 0.50 -4.04 16.82
N HIS A 117 1.67 -4.02 16.14
CA HIS A 117 2.50 -2.81 16.06
C HIS A 117 1.87 -1.77 15.15
N PHE A 118 1.36 -2.17 13.98
CA PHE A 118 0.62 -1.26 13.10
C PHE A 118 -0.54 -0.63 13.86
N LYS A 119 -1.37 -1.44 14.51
CA LYS A 119 -2.54 -0.95 15.27
C LYS A 119 -2.14 -0.02 16.41
N LYS A 120 -1.06 -0.32 17.13
CA LYS A 120 -0.54 0.55 18.20
C LYS A 120 -0.16 1.93 17.66
N ILE A 121 0.60 1.98 16.56
CA ILE A 121 1.05 3.25 15.95
C ILE A 121 -0.17 4.00 15.38
N MET A 122 -1.04 3.31 14.64
CA MET A 122 -2.28 3.84 14.07
C MET A 122 -3.14 4.52 15.13
N ASN A 123 -3.44 3.82 16.23
CA ASN A 123 -4.25 4.36 17.31
C ASN A 123 -3.59 5.57 18.00
N GLY A 124 -2.26 5.54 18.15
CA GLY A 124 -1.49 6.67 18.68
C GLY A 124 -1.61 7.91 17.79
N ILE A 125 -1.45 7.75 16.48
CA ILE A 125 -1.59 8.85 15.52
C ILE A 125 -3.03 9.38 15.52
N ASN A 126 -4.04 8.50 15.47
CA ASN A 126 -5.45 8.90 15.54
C ASN A 126 -5.75 9.77 16.77
N LYS A 127 -5.27 9.35 17.95
CA LYS A 127 -5.49 10.10 19.18
C LYS A 127 -4.81 11.47 19.17
N ILE A 128 -3.59 11.57 18.65
CA ILE A 128 -2.79 12.80 18.70
C ILE A 128 -3.19 13.78 17.59
N ALA A 129 -3.50 13.26 16.40
CA ALA A 129 -3.68 14.05 15.19
C ALA A 129 -5.14 14.26 14.78
N GLY A 130 -6.10 13.71 15.55
CA GLY A 130 -7.53 13.79 15.23
C GLY A 130 -7.94 13.01 13.98
N THR A 131 -7.04 12.22 13.40
CA THR A 131 -7.26 11.37 12.23
C THR A 131 -8.08 10.14 12.58
N ASN A 132 -8.65 9.49 11.56
CA ASN A 132 -9.33 8.20 11.69
C ASN A 132 -8.74 7.14 10.75
N ILE A 133 -7.42 6.94 10.85
CA ILE A 133 -6.71 5.89 10.09
C ILE A 133 -7.30 4.53 10.47
N SER A 134 -7.59 3.73 9.45
CA SER A 134 -8.21 2.41 9.55
C SER A 134 -7.30 1.34 8.92
N VAL A 135 -7.45 0.09 9.34
CA VAL A 135 -6.82 -1.09 8.69
C VAL A 135 -7.50 -1.44 7.37
N TYR A 136 -8.73 -0.96 7.15
CA TYR A 136 -9.49 -1.14 5.92
C TYR A 136 -9.42 0.12 5.06
N HIS A 137 -9.26 -0.07 3.75
CA HIS A 137 -9.35 1.01 2.77
C HIS A 137 -10.83 1.28 2.43
N SER A 138 -11.31 2.52 2.55
CA SER A 138 -12.69 2.93 2.31
C SER A 138 -12.96 3.46 0.89
N PHE A 139 -12.42 2.79 -0.14
CA PHE A 139 -12.49 3.24 -1.55
C PHE A 139 -13.24 2.26 -2.47
N HIS A 140 -14.13 1.45 -1.92
CA HIS A 140 -14.76 0.35 -2.65
C HIS A 140 -15.58 0.84 -3.86
N ASP A 141 -16.34 1.92 -3.69
CA ASP A 141 -17.22 2.45 -4.73
C ASP A 141 -16.43 3.12 -5.86
N GLU A 142 -15.39 3.89 -5.52
CA GLU A 142 -14.49 4.51 -6.50
C GLU A 142 -13.73 3.45 -7.29
N VAL A 143 -13.19 2.45 -6.59
CA VAL A 143 -12.52 1.31 -7.23
C VAL A 143 -13.50 0.58 -8.15
N ASN A 144 -14.77 0.45 -7.76
CA ASN A 144 -15.81 -0.17 -8.59
C ASN A 144 -16.16 0.67 -9.82
N LEU A 145 -16.15 2.00 -9.73
CA LEU A 145 -16.33 2.91 -10.87
C LEU A 145 -15.25 2.69 -11.94
N TYR A 146 -14.00 2.49 -11.51
CA TYR A 146 -12.89 2.25 -12.43
C TYR A 146 -12.87 0.83 -13.02
N LYS A 147 -13.61 -0.13 -12.46
CA LYS A 147 -13.72 -1.49 -13.03
C LYS A 147 -14.69 -1.50 -14.20
N THR A 148 -14.27 -0.94 -15.33
CA THR A 148 -15.12 -0.75 -16.51
C THR A 148 -15.18 -1.95 -17.46
N HIS A 149 -14.27 -2.92 -17.32
CA HIS A 149 -14.24 -4.12 -18.15
C HIS A 149 -14.77 -5.33 -17.39
N TRP A 150 -15.86 -5.93 -17.88
CA TRP A 150 -16.53 -7.02 -17.20
C TRP A 150 -16.53 -8.26 -18.08
N TRP A 151 -16.29 -9.41 -17.45
CA TRP A 151 -16.41 -10.73 -18.06
C TRP A 151 -17.36 -11.59 -17.24
N LYS A 152 -18.07 -12.48 -17.93
CA LYS A 152 -18.93 -13.51 -17.36
C LYS A 152 -18.44 -14.88 -17.85
N CYS A 153 -18.15 -15.78 -16.92
CA CYS A 153 -17.88 -17.17 -17.24
C CYS A 153 -19.14 -17.81 -17.83
N ASN A 154 -19.02 -18.66 -18.83
CA ASN A 154 -20.12 -19.47 -19.36
C ASN A 154 -20.23 -20.85 -18.69
N GLY A 155 -19.37 -21.17 -17.73
CA GLY A 155 -19.40 -22.45 -17.00
C GLY A 155 -20.35 -22.44 -15.79
N VAL A 156 -20.22 -23.50 -14.98
CA VAL A 156 -21.04 -23.77 -13.79
C VAL A 156 -20.84 -22.76 -12.66
N CYS A 157 -19.71 -22.03 -12.63
CA CYS A 157 -19.43 -21.04 -11.59
C CYS A 157 -20.36 -19.81 -11.65
N ARG A 158 -21.16 -19.65 -12.73
CA ARG A 158 -22.23 -18.63 -12.82
C ARG A 158 -23.23 -18.70 -11.67
N ASN A 159 -23.47 -19.89 -11.14
CA ASN A 159 -24.44 -20.14 -10.08
C ASN A 159 -23.77 -20.32 -8.71
N ARG A 160 -22.44 -20.15 -8.62
CA ARG A 160 -21.69 -20.35 -7.38
C ARG A 160 -21.34 -19.00 -6.73
N PRO A 161 -21.66 -18.80 -5.45
CA PRO A 161 -21.20 -17.63 -4.71
C PRO A 161 -19.66 -17.67 -4.55
N PRO A 162 -19.02 -16.52 -4.27
CA PRO A 162 -19.62 -15.18 -4.14
C PRO A 162 -19.65 -14.40 -5.47
N HIS A 163 -18.94 -14.86 -6.51
CA HIS A 163 -18.71 -14.07 -7.73
C HIS A 163 -19.73 -14.33 -8.83
N PHE A 164 -20.48 -15.44 -8.75
CA PHE A 164 -21.47 -15.84 -9.75
C PHE A 164 -20.91 -15.76 -11.17
N GLY A 165 -19.69 -16.26 -11.37
CA GLY A 165 -18.97 -16.25 -12.64
C GLY A 165 -18.58 -14.87 -13.18
N THR A 166 -18.66 -13.79 -12.39
CA THR A 166 -18.39 -12.42 -12.87
C THR A 166 -17.01 -11.94 -12.44
N VAL A 167 -16.24 -11.38 -13.37
CA VAL A 167 -14.95 -10.73 -13.10
C VAL A 167 -14.99 -9.31 -13.64
N LYS A 168 -14.68 -8.34 -12.79
CA LYS A 168 -14.64 -6.91 -13.15
C LYS A 168 -13.21 -6.37 -12.98
N ARG A 169 -12.69 -5.67 -13.97
CA ARG A 169 -11.31 -5.11 -13.98
C ARG A 169 -11.28 -3.70 -14.54
N SER A 170 -10.27 -2.95 -14.13
CA SER A 170 -9.99 -1.60 -14.65
C SER A 170 -9.23 -1.59 -15.97
N ALA A 171 -8.61 -2.71 -16.33
CA ALA A 171 -7.92 -2.88 -17.61
C ALA A 171 -8.61 -3.94 -18.46
N ASN A 172 -8.54 -3.80 -19.78
CA ASN A 172 -8.98 -4.80 -20.75
C ASN A 172 -8.06 -6.02 -20.77
N ARG A 173 -8.06 -6.81 -19.69
CA ARG A 173 -7.30 -8.04 -19.54
C ARG A 173 -8.28 -9.17 -19.28
N LYS A 174 -8.50 -10.04 -20.27
CA LYS A 174 -9.32 -11.24 -20.11
C LYS A 174 -8.78 -12.09 -18.94
N PRO A 175 -9.64 -12.69 -18.10
CA PRO A 175 -9.21 -13.68 -17.13
C PRO A 175 -8.43 -14.81 -17.81
N GLY A 176 -7.32 -15.25 -17.20
CA GLY A 176 -6.46 -16.23 -17.82
C GLY A 176 -5.32 -16.72 -16.92
N PRO A 177 -4.34 -17.47 -17.48
CA PRO A 177 -3.33 -18.22 -16.71
C PRO A 177 -2.48 -17.42 -15.72
N TYR A 178 -2.34 -16.11 -15.92
CA TYR A 178 -1.60 -15.24 -15.01
C TYR A 178 -2.39 -14.86 -13.74
N ASP A 179 -3.68 -15.18 -13.66
CA ASP A 179 -4.47 -14.97 -12.47
C ASP A 179 -4.25 -16.13 -11.48
N ARG A 180 -3.94 -15.81 -10.22
CA ARG A 180 -3.60 -16.81 -9.18
C ARG A 180 -4.67 -17.89 -8.95
N TRP A 181 -5.93 -17.57 -9.25
CA TRP A 181 -7.07 -18.48 -9.11
C TRP A 181 -7.41 -19.24 -10.40
N TRP A 182 -6.72 -18.98 -11.51
CA TRP A 182 -7.07 -19.52 -12.82
C TRP A 182 -7.02 -21.05 -12.86
N THR A 183 -5.94 -21.64 -12.35
CA THR A 183 -5.76 -23.10 -12.32
C THR A 183 -6.90 -23.77 -11.57
N GLN A 184 -7.31 -23.23 -10.42
CA GLN A 184 -8.44 -23.75 -9.65
C GLN A 184 -9.76 -23.61 -10.43
N HIS A 185 -10.00 -22.45 -11.05
CA HIS A 185 -11.18 -22.25 -11.87
C HIS A 185 -11.25 -23.24 -13.05
N GLN A 186 -10.11 -23.54 -13.69
CA GLN A 186 -10.05 -24.50 -14.78
C GLN A 186 -10.44 -25.91 -14.33
N GLN A 187 -10.04 -26.31 -13.12
CA GLN A 187 -10.38 -27.61 -12.53
C GLN A 187 -11.85 -27.68 -12.09
N ASP A 188 -12.34 -26.67 -11.37
CA ASP A 188 -13.67 -26.72 -10.73
C ASP A 188 -14.84 -26.34 -11.65
N CYS A 189 -14.53 -25.65 -12.76
CA CYS A 189 -15.52 -25.07 -13.65
C CYS A 189 -15.21 -25.32 -15.13
N GLY A 190 -13.97 -25.05 -15.55
CA GLY A 190 -13.53 -25.24 -16.95
C GLY A 190 -14.15 -24.29 -17.99
N GLY A 191 -15.04 -23.39 -17.58
CA GLY A 191 -15.73 -22.45 -18.46
C GLY A 191 -14.84 -21.32 -19.00
N GLU A 192 -15.31 -20.66 -20.05
CA GLU A 192 -14.65 -19.53 -20.67
C GLU A 192 -15.27 -18.19 -20.21
N PHE A 193 -14.42 -17.18 -20.01
CA PHE A 193 -14.85 -15.82 -19.67
C PHE A 193 -15.15 -14.99 -20.92
N ILE A 194 -16.43 -14.73 -21.15
CA ILE A 194 -16.94 -13.90 -22.26
C ILE A 194 -17.05 -12.45 -21.79
N LYS A 195 -16.63 -11.49 -22.62
CA LYS A 195 -16.69 -10.06 -22.29
C LYS A 195 -18.13 -9.58 -22.39
N ILE A 196 -18.62 -8.91 -21.34
CA ILE A 196 -20.02 -8.43 -21.26
C ILE A 196 -20.14 -6.91 -21.05
N LYS A 197 -19.05 -6.22 -20.73
CA LYS A 197 -19.02 -4.76 -20.62
C LYS A 197 -17.65 -4.21 -20.97
N GLU A 198 -17.62 -3.12 -21.71
CA GLU A 198 -16.43 -2.31 -21.95
C GLU A 198 -16.79 -0.81 -22.04
N PRO A 199 -15.82 0.10 -21.79
CA PRO A 199 -16.03 1.52 -22.03
C PRO A 199 -16.31 1.79 -23.51
N SER A 200 -17.22 2.73 -23.79
CA SER A 200 -17.44 3.22 -25.14
C SER A 200 -16.12 3.73 -25.75
N PRO A 201 -15.85 3.45 -27.03
CA PRO A 201 -14.64 3.95 -27.68
C PRO A 201 -14.61 5.47 -27.59
N LYS A 202 -13.48 6.01 -27.09
CA LYS A 202 -13.27 7.46 -27.10
C LYS A 202 -13.32 7.91 -28.56
N ARG A 203 -14.28 8.78 -28.90
CA ARG A 203 -14.32 9.43 -30.23
C ARG A 203 -12.93 10.00 -30.48
N LYS A 204 -12.29 9.55 -31.58
CA LYS A 204 -11.04 10.15 -32.03
C LYS A 204 -11.32 11.64 -32.18
N LYS A 205 -10.60 12.49 -31.43
CA LYS A 205 -10.60 13.92 -31.73
C LYS A 205 -10.13 14.02 -33.17
N ALA A 206 -11.00 14.47 -34.07
CA ALA A 206 -10.59 14.82 -35.41
C ALA A 206 -9.43 15.81 -35.29
N ASN A 207 -8.33 15.56 -36.00
CA ASN A 207 -7.24 16.52 -36.12
C ASN A 207 -7.85 17.84 -36.62
N LYS A 208 -7.87 18.86 -35.76
CA LYS A 208 -7.94 20.24 -36.22
C LYS A 208 -6.50 20.66 -36.48
N GLU A 209 -6.04 20.41 -37.70
CA GLU A 209 -4.91 21.14 -38.26
C GLU A 209 -5.39 22.53 -38.71
N ASN A 210 -4.55 23.51 -38.37
CA ASN A 210 -4.42 24.86 -38.94
C ASN A 210 -5.53 25.90 -38.69
N ASP A 211 -5.27 26.78 -37.71
CA ASP A 211 -5.42 28.23 -37.89
C ASP A 211 -4.37 28.96 -37.01
N PRO A 212 -3.53 29.87 -37.55
CA PRO A 212 -2.46 30.53 -36.80
C PRO A 212 -2.94 31.83 -36.13
N GLN A 213 -2.18 32.25 -35.11
CA GLN A 213 -2.21 33.54 -34.40
C GLN A 213 -3.03 33.59 -33.09
N LYS A 214 -2.34 33.66 -31.95
CA LYS A 214 -1.97 34.96 -31.36
C LYS A 214 -0.96 34.81 -30.22
N ALA A 215 -0.06 35.78 -30.20
CA ALA A 215 1.09 35.93 -29.33
C ALA A 215 0.72 36.40 -27.90
N GLY A 216 1.66 36.20 -26.99
CA GLY A 216 1.94 37.17 -25.92
C GLY A 216 1.71 36.68 -24.49
N GLY A 217 2.77 36.72 -23.67
CA GLY A 217 2.64 36.83 -22.21
C GLY A 217 3.52 35.90 -21.37
N LYS A 218 4.85 36.05 -21.42
CA LYS A 218 5.73 35.54 -20.36
C LYS A 218 5.42 36.30 -19.06
N LYS A 219 5.02 35.60 -18.00
CA LYS A 219 5.15 36.11 -16.62
C LYS A 219 6.12 35.23 -15.85
N LYS A 220 7.24 35.85 -15.45
CA LYS A 220 8.25 35.30 -14.56
C LYS A 220 7.62 35.07 -13.18
N ALA A 221 7.77 33.87 -12.62
CA ALA A 221 7.50 33.63 -11.22
C ALA A 221 8.76 33.97 -10.41
N ASP A 222 8.64 34.99 -9.58
CA ASP A 222 9.63 35.42 -8.61
C ASP A 222 9.85 34.30 -7.58
N THR A 223 11.09 33.83 -7.47
CA THR A 223 11.49 32.77 -6.54
C THR A 223 12.46 33.37 -5.53
N THR A 224 11.92 34.03 -4.52
CA THR A 224 12.63 34.23 -3.26
C THR A 224 11.66 34.11 -2.11
N ARG A 225 11.64 32.96 -1.44
CA ARG A 225 11.21 32.83 -0.04
C ARG A 225 11.79 31.56 0.58
N THR A 226 12.77 31.75 1.43
CA THR A 226 13.37 30.74 2.30
C THR A 226 12.33 30.24 3.31
N PRO A 227 12.26 28.94 3.64
CA PRO A 227 11.35 28.45 4.67
C PRO A 227 11.90 28.77 6.07
N LYS A 228 11.14 29.58 6.83
CA LYS A 228 11.41 29.97 8.21
C LYS A 228 11.13 28.79 9.18
N LYS A 229 12.03 28.58 10.15
CA LYS A 229 11.94 27.55 11.20
C LYS A 229 10.64 27.67 12.02
N TRP A 230 10.00 26.53 12.25
CA TRP A 230 8.89 26.35 13.20
C TRP A 230 9.41 25.88 14.58
N PRO A 231 8.75 26.26 15.70
CA PRO A 231 9.23 25.99 17.04
C PRO A 231 9.08 24.49 17.41
N ALA A 232 10.05 23.98 18.15
CA ALA A 232 10.03 22.64 18.71
C ALA A 232 9.15 22.63 19.97
N GLY A 233 8.11 21.79 19.98
CA GLY A 233 7.26 21.60 21.15
C GLY A 233 6.62 20.21 21.14
N GLY A 234 6.96 19.40 22.15
CA GLY A 234 6.43 18.06 22.40
C GLY A 234 7.28 16.93 21.81
N ASN A 235 8.36 16.52 22.50
CA ASN A 235 9.10 15.30 22.17
C ASN A 235 8.35 14.07 22.69
N ILE A 236 8.24 13.05 21.84
CA ILE A 236 7.60 11.75 22.12
C ILE A 236 8.44 10.83 23.03
N SER A 237 9.57 11.29 23.57
CA SER A 237 10.40 10.50 24.48
C SER A 237 9.60 9.95 25.66
N ASP A 238 8.55 10.66 26.07
CA ASP A 238 7.87 10.36 27.33
C ASP A 238 6.79 9.27 27.19
N TYR A 239 6.38 8.91 25.97
CA TYR A 239 5.39 7.85 25.75
C TYR A 239 6.00 6.45 25.62
N PHE A 240 7.29 6.35 25.28
CA PHE A 240 8.00 5.07 25.17
C PHE A 240 8.77 4.70 26.45
N SER A 241 8.82 5.60 27.44
CA SER A 241 9.70 5.47 28.62
C SER A 241 8.99 5.21 29.96
N GLN A 242 7.69 4.88 29.98
CA GLN A 242 7.05 4.43 31.24
C GLN A 242 7.06 2.89 31.38
N PRO A 243 7.66 2.33 32.44
CA PRO A 243 7.54 0.92 32.79
C PRO A 243 6.28 0.69 33.62
N GLY A 244 5.46 -0.30 33.25
CA GLY A 244 4.22 -0.57 33.98
C GLY A 244 3.48 -1.83 33.57
N SER A 245 4.15 -2.99 33.54
CA SER A 245 3.59 -4.27 34.05
C SER A 245 4.68 -5.34 34.12
N VAL A 246 4.82 -5.91 35.31
CA VAL A 246 5.88 -6.81 35.76
C VAL A 246 5.83 -8.17 35.05
N GLY A 247 6.97 -8.64 34.55
CA GLY A 247 7.14 -10.00 34.04
C GLY A 247 8.62 -10.37 33.86
N LYS A 248 9.16 -11.08 34.86
CA LYS A 248 10.49 -11.73 35.00
C LYS A 248 11.55 -11.53 33.89
N SER A 249 12.68 -10.92 34.27
CA SER A 249 13.93 -10.82 33.50
C SER A 249 14.61 -12.17 33.24
N PRO A 250 15.32 -12.32 32.11
CA PRO A 250 16.59 -13.04 32.05
C PRO A 250 17.76 -12.07 31.85
N GLY A 251 18.91 -12.43 32.43
CA GLY A 251 20.10 -11.58 32.62
C GLY A 251 20.89 -11.16 31.37
N PRO A 252 22.06 -10.51 31.57
CA PRO A 252 22.69 -9.66 30.58
C PRO A 252 23.36 -10.43 29.43
N PHE A 253 23.14 -9.91 28.20
CA PHE A 253 23.77 -10.37 26.97
C PHE A 253 25.29 -10.11 26.98
N LYS A 254 26.08 -11.18 26.78
CA LYS A 254 27.52 -11.10 26.50
C LYS A 254 27.78 -10.74 25.03
N LYS A 255 28.84 -9.96 24.81
CA LYS A 255 29.36 -9.46 23.52
C LYS A 255 29.76 -10.59 22.55
N PRO A 256 29.83 -10.32 21.23
CA PRO A 256 30.11 -11.35 20.22
C PRO A 256 31.58 -11.74 20.17
N TYR A 257 31.86 -13.04 20.13
CA TYR A 257 33.20 -13.59 19.90
C TYR A 257 33.35 -14.03 18.44
N THR A 258 34.46 -13.64 17.85
CA THR A 258 34.97 -14.02 16.54
C THR A 258 35.53 -15.44 16.53
N GLY A 259 35.37 -16.17 15.42
CA GLY A 259 36.40 -17.11 14.97
C GLY A 259 36.02 -18.59 14.86
N MET A 260 36.14 -19.05 13.61
CA MET A 260 36.63 -20.35 13.14
C MET A 260 35.76 -21.61 13.24
N ALA A 261 35.73 -22.29 12.09
CA ALA A 261 35.11 -23.57 11.82
C ALA A 261 35.91 -24.74 12.41
N VAL A 262 35.22 -25.75 12.93
CA VAL A 262 35.65 -27.16 12.87
C VAL A 262 34.38 -28.05 12.82
N ALA A 263 34.43 -29.08 12.00
CA ALA A 263 33.36 -30.03 11.71
C ALA A 263 32.99 -30.93 12.91
N ASN A 264 31.75 -31.44 12.91
CA ASN A 264 31.40 -32.69 13.61
C ASN A 264 30.23 -33.41 12.90
N PRO A 265 30.07 -34.73 13.12
CA PRO A 265 29.46 -35.68 12.21
C PRO A 265 28.08 -36.17 12.67
N GLY A 266 27.35 -36.80 11.74
CA GLY A 266 26.18 -37.64 12.04
C GLY A 266 24.89 -36.86 12.34
N GLY A 267 23.71 -37.30 11.97
CA GLY A 267 23.28 -38.48 11.24
C GLY A 267 21.94 -38.15 10.59
N ARG A 268 21.82 -38.53 9.31
CA ARG A 268 20.67 -38.25 8.46
C ARG A 268 19.81 -39.51 8.44
N THR A 269 18.67 -39.51 9.11
CA THR A 269 17.66 -40.56 8.96
C THR A 269 16.97 -40.40 7.61
N VAL A 270 17.34 -41.25 6.66
CA VAL A 270 16.70 -41.38 5.35
C VAL A 270 15.56 -42.39 5.48
N VAL A 271 14.32 -41.92 5.32
CA VAL A 271 13.14 -42.79 5.17
C VAL A 271 13.17 -43.37 3.75
N VAL A 272 13.56 -44.63 3.63
CA VAL A 272 13.52 -45.40 2.37
C VAL A 272 12.07 -45.82 2.10
N ARG A 273 11.47 -45.29 1.04
CA ARG A 273 10.20 -45.80 0.49
C ARG A 273 10.51 -47.01 -0.40
N LYS A 274 9.88 -48.16 -0.11
CA LYS A 274 9.97 -49.37 -0.97
C LYS A 274 9.32 -49.11 -2.34
N PRO A 275 9.89 -49.62 -3.44
CA PRO A 275 9.26 -49.59 -4.76
C PRO A 275 8.08 -50.58 -4.86
N PRO A 276 7.10 -50.34 -5.75
CA PRO A 276 5.94 -51.20 -5.92
C PRO A 276 6.30 -52.50 -6.65
N THR A 277 5.81 -53.61 -6.12
CA THR A 277 5.82 -54.95 -6.72
C THR A 277 4.86 -55.01 -7.91
N THR A 278 5.37 -55.36 -9.08
CA THR A 278 4.58 -55.74 -10.26
C THR A 278 3.95 -57.12 -10.03
N ALA A 279 2.63 -57.16 -9.88
CA ALA A 279 1.84 -58.39 -9.97
C ALA A 279 1.36 -58.56 -11.41
N THR A 280 1.85 -59.60 -12.08
CA THR A 280 1.40 -60.03 -13.40
C THR A 280 0.11 -60.84 -13.24
N THR A 281 -1.00 -60.34 -13.75
CA THR A 281 -2.23 -61.13 -13.95
C THR A 281 -2.23 -61.73 -15.36
N PRO A 282 -2.51 -63.03 -15.53
CA PRO A 282 -2.70 -63.62 -16.86
C PRO A 282 -4.11 -63.29 -17.40
N LYS A 283 -4.19 -63.00 -18.69
CA LYS A 283 -5.46 -62.86 -19.43
C LYS A 283 -6.11 -64.24 -19.65
N PRO A 284 -7.44 -64.37 -19.55
CA PRO A 284 -8.13 -65.54 -20.07
C PRO A 284 -8.33 -65.44 -21.59
N VAL A 285 -8.37 -66.62 -22.22
CA VAL A 285 -8.67 -66.91 -23.63
C VAL A 285 -10.13 -66.60 -23.96
#